data_AF-T0YW19-F1
#
_entry.id   AF-T0YW19-F1
#
_cell.length_a   1.000
_cell.length_b   1.000
_cell.length_c   1.000
_cell.angle_alpha   90.00
_cell.angle_beta   90.00
_cell.angle_gamma   90.00
#
_symmetry.space_group_name_H-M   'P 1'
#
loop_
_entity.id
_entity.type
_entity.pdbx_description
1 polymer ?
#
loop_
_entity_poly.entity_id
_entity_poly.type
_entity_poly.pdbx_seq_one_letter_code
_entity_poly.pdbx_strand_id
1 'polypeptide(L)'
;MLVMRVTESLCPLCADEEKFDQMRIPAIVYENAGEVKLIKECFEHGITKEKYWEDYDMYQEAKKWADKGIRILNPNVAMLEEKIICPTHCGLCVKHKSHTGLGNVSRYKQVRSFLLVLLLLCEGK
;
A
#
# COMPACT_ATOMS: atom_id res chain seq x y z
N MET A 1 -7.91 -18.15 -12.34
CA MET A 1 -8.05 -16.98 -11.44
C MET A 1 -7.85 -17.48 -10.03
N LEU A 2 -6.68 -17.19 -9.46
CA LEU A 2 -6.32 -17.62 -8.11
C LEU A 2 -6.24 -16.38 -7.22
N VAL A 3 -7.09 -16.33 -6.18
CA VAL A 3 -7.06 -15.24 -5.19
C VAL A 3 -5.87 -15.48 -4.26
N MET A 4 -4.97 -14.50 -4.19
CA MET A 4 -3.71 -14.64 -3.49
C MET A 4 -3.73 -14.00 -2.11
N ARG A 5 -4.28 -12.79 -2.01
CA ARG A 5 -4.43 -12.05 -0.75
C ARG A 5 -5.56 -11.04 -0.86
N VAL A 6 -6.21 -10.80 0.28
CA VAL A 6 -7.11 -9.68 0.51
C VAL A 6 -6.32 -8.64 1.29
N THR A 7 -6.39 -7.38 0.88
CA THR A 7 -5.61 -6.28 1.45
C THR A 7 -6.40 -4.98 1.34
N GLU A 8 -5.96 -3.93 2.02
CA GLU A 8 -6.50 -2.58 1.84
C GLU A 8 -5.65 -1.78 0.85
N SER A 9 -6.29 -0.94 0.03
CA SER A 9 -5.62 -0.02 -0.89
C SER A 9 -6.21 1.38 -0.79
N LEU A 10 -5.58 2.35 -1.46
CA LEU A 10 -6.13 3.70 -1.63
C LEU A 10 -6.86 3.86 -2.96
N CYS A 11 -7.98 4.58 -2.91
CA CYS A 11 -8.65 5.13 -4.09
C CYS A 11 -7.93 6.40 -4.55
N PRO A 12 -7.44 6.48 -5.80
CA PRO A 12 -6.80 7.70 -6.31
C PRO A 12 -7.80 8.85 -6.44
N LEU A 13 -9.06 8.58 -6.78
CA LEU A 13 -10.08 9.61 -6.97
C LEU A 13 -10.54 10.22 -5.65
N CYS A 14 -10.76 9.42 -4.60
CA CYS A 14 -11.02 9.95 -3.26
C CYS A 14 -9.84 10.80 -2.73
N ALA A 15 -8.61 10.44 -3.08
CA ALA A 15 -7.43 11.21 -2.70
C ALA A 15 -7.36 12.55 -3.47
N ASP A 16 -7.69 12.56 -4.76
CA ASP A 16 -7.77 13.78 -5.57
C ASP A 16 -8.91 14.72 -5.10
N GLU A 17 -9.99 14.16 -4.56
CA GLU A 17 -11.13 14.88 -3.98
C GLU A 17 -10.91 15.29 -2.51
N GLU A 18 -9.70 15.08 -1.96
CA GLU A 18 -9.32 15.39 -0.57
C GLU A 18 -10.15 14.63 0.51
N LYS A 19 -10.80 13.52 0.14
CA LYS A 19 -11.56 12.64 1.05
C LYS A 19 -10.66 11.61 1.75
N PHE A 20 -9.72 12.11 2.56
CA PHE A 20 -8.69 11.30 3.20
C PHE A 20 -9.22 10.31 4.26
N ASP A 21 -10.44 10.53 4.76
CA ASP A 21 -11.18 9.63 5.65
C ASP A 21 -11.74 8.40 4.92
N GLN A 22 -12.13 8.55 3.65
CA GLN A 22 -12.84 7.53 2.85
C GLN A 22 -11.98 6.89 1.76
N MET A 23 -10.75 7.37 1.55
CA MET A 23 -9.88 6.85 0.49
C MET A 23 -9.38 5.41 0.72
N ARG A 24 -9.50 4.85 1.94
CA ARG A 24 -9.14 3.45 2.20
C ARG A 24 -10.25 2.53 1.73
N ILE A 25 -9.91 1.65 0.81
CA ILE A 25 -10.85 0.76 0.13
C ILE A 25 -10.36 -0.68 0.15
N PRO A 26 -11.27 -1.67 0.20
CA PRO A 26 -10.90 -3.07 0.10
C PRO A 26 -10.31 -3.38 -1.28
N ALA A 27 -9.29 -4.24 -1.29
CA ALA A 27 -8.62 -4.67 -2.49
C ALA A 27 -8.27 -6.17 -2.46
N ILE A 28 -8.26 -6.78 -3.63
CA ILE A 28 -7.99 -8.20 -3.81
C ILE A 28 -6.88 -8.34 -4.84
N VAL A 29 -5.82 -9.06 -4.45
CA VAL A 29 -4.71 -9.38 -5.33
C VAL A 29 -4.90 -10.80 -5.81
N TYR A 30 -4.92 -10.97 -7.11
CA TYR A 30 -5.19 -12.26 -7.75
C TYR A 30 -4.28 -12.46 -8.95
N GLU A 31 -4.01 -13.73 -9.23
CA GLU A 31 -3.30 -14.15 -10.43
C GLU A 31 -4.30 -14.35 -11.57
N ASN A 32 -3.92 -13.85 -12.75
CA ASN A 32 -4.66 -14.01 -13.98
C ASN A 32 -3.72 -14.09 -15.18
N ALA A 33 -3.59 -15.31 -15.73
CA ALA A 33 -2.85 -15.61 -16.95
C ALA A 33 -1.34 -15.33 -16.86
N GLY A 34 -0.73 -15.63 -15.70
CA GLY A 34 0.68 -15.39 -15.44
C GLY A 34 1.00 -13.99 -14.93
N GLU A 35 0.02 -13.08 -14.90
CA GLU A 35 0.17 -11.73 -14.35
C GLU A 35 -0.50 -11.61 -12.98
N VAL A 36 0.01 -10.72 -12.13
CA VAL A 36 -0.64 -10.38 -10.85
C VAL A 36 -1.44 -9.10 -11.02
N LYS A 37 -2.74 -9.17 -10.75
CA LYS A 37 -3.69 -8.06 -10.87
C LYS A 37 -4.26 -7.68 -9.51
N LEU A 38 -4.64 -6.42 -9.39
CA LEU A 38 -5.27 -5.84 -8.21
C LEU A 38 -6.65 -5.30 -8.59
N ILE A 39 -7.69 -5.82 -7.93
CA ILE A 39 -9.03 -5.24 -7.97
C ILE A 39 -9.21 -4.42 -6.70
N LYS A 40 -9.73 -3.21 -6.83
CA LYS A 40 -10.13 -2.35 -5.71
C LYS A 40 -11.57 -1.95 -5.89
N GLU A 41 -12.33 -1.86 -4.80
CA GLU A 41 -13.74 -1.48 -4.84
C GLU A 41 -13.98 -0.25 -3.95
N CYS A 42 -14.24 0.89 -4.59
CA CYS A 42 -14.63 2.12 -3.92
C CYS A 42 -16.15 2.27 -3.94
N PHE A 43 -16.74 2.67 -2.82
CA PHE A 43 -18.19 2.95 -2.76
C PHE A 43 -18.61 4.11 -3.67
N GLU A 44 -17.75 5.13 -3.82
CA GLU A 44 -18.06 6.31 -4.63
C GLU A 44 -17.67 6.15 -6.10
N HIS A 45 -16.52 5.54 -6.37
CA HIS A 45 -15.92 5.49 -7.72
C HIS A 45 -16.00 4.12 -8.40
N GLY A 46 -16.56 3.12 -7.71
CA GLY A 46 -16.77 1.78 -8.25
C GLY A 46 -15.54 0.89 -8.24
N ILE A 47 -15.53 -0.11 -9.14
CA ILE A 47 -14.51 -1.15 -9.21
C ILE A 47 -13.41 -0.75 -10.20
N THR A 48 -12.17 -0.72 -9.71
CA THR A 48 -10.98 -0.47 -10.52
C THR A 48 -10.13 -1.74 -10.58
N LYS A 49 -9.69 -2.11 -11.79
CA LYS A 49 -8.75 -3.23 -12.01
C LYS A 49 -7.46 -2.69 -12.57
N GLU A 50 -6.34 -2.99 -11.92
CA GLU A 50 -5.02 -2.57 -12.35
C GLU A 50 -4.03 -3.73 -12.35
N LYS A 51 -3.01 -3.63 -13.21
CA LYS A 51 -1.89 -4.56 -13.21
C LYS A 51 -0.98 -4.22 -12.04
N TYR A 52 -0.70 -5.20 -11.19
CA TYR A 52 0.13 -5.05 -10.01
C TYR A 52 1.55 -5.57 -10.24
N TRP A 53 1.70 -6.71 -10.92
CA TRP A 53 3.00 -7.26 -11.32
C TRP A 53 2.86 -7.96 -12.68
N GLU A 54 3.90 -7.84 -13.52
CA GLU A 54 3.87 -8.39 -14.88
C GLU A 54 3.97 -9.91 -14.92
N ASP A 55 4.76 -10.49 -14.02
CA ASP A 55 5.05 -11.91 -13.98
C ASP A 55 4.83 -12.49 -12.58
N TYR A 56 4.07 -13.57 -12.52
CA TYR A 56 3.71 -14.27 -11.29
C TYR A 56 4.90 -14.95 -10.62
N ASP A 57 5.81 -15.55 -11.39
CA ASP A 57 6.96 -16.27 -10.85
C ASP A 57 7.95 -15.29 -10.21
N MET A 58 8.17 -14.14 -10.86
CA MET A 58 8.92 -13.02 -10.28
C MET A 58 8.26 -12.50 -9.00
N TYR A 59 6.93 -12.39 -8.96
CA TYR A 59 6.22 -11.98 -7.76
C TYR A 59 6.40 -12.99 -6.61
N GLN A 60 6.32 -14.30 -6.89
CA GLN A 60 6.57 -15.33 -5.89
C GLN A 60 8.01 -15.31 -5.38
N GLU A 61 8.98 -15.11 -6.27
CA GLU A 61 10.38 -15.02 -5.88
C GLU A 61 10.61 -13.79 -5.00
N ALA A 62 10.14 -12.61 -5.40
CA ALA A 62 10.25 -11.37 -4.62
C ALA A 62 9.62 -11.51 -3.23
N LYS A 63 8.51 -12.25 -3.13
CA LYS A 63 7.82 -12.51 -1.85
C LYS A 63 8.71 -13.28 -0.86
N LYS A 64 9.62 -14.13 -1.30
CA LYS A 64 10.56 -14.87 -0.41
C LYS A 64 11.51 -13.94 0.32
N TRP A 65 11.83 -12.79 -0.29
CA TRP A 65 12.72 -11.78 0.24
C TRP A 65 11.99 -10.68 1.02
N ALA A 66 10.66 -10.80 1.19
CA ALA A 66 9.88 -9.83 1.94
C ALA A 66 10.21 -9.90 3.43
N ASP A 67 10.95 -8.92 3.92
CA ASP A 67 11.18 -8.72 5.35
C ASP A 67 9.98 -8.01 5.99
N LYS A 68 9.53 -8.51 7.14
CA LYS A 68 8.46 -7.90 7.93
C LYS A 68 8.90 -6.57 8.56
N GLY A 69 10.21 -6.30 8.58
CA GLY A 69 10.82 -5.09 9.09
C GLY A 69 10.82 -5.01 10.61
N ILE A 70 11.74 -4.22 11.16
CA ILE A 70 11.90 -4.04 12.61
C ILE A 70 11.18 -2.75 13.02
N ARG A 71 10.40 -2.81 14.10
CA ARG A 71 9.72 -1.63 14.66
C ARG A 71 10.77 -0.54 14.98
N ILE A 72 10.43 0.70 14.62
CA ILE A 72 11.27 1.85 14.96
C ILE A 72 11.22 2.08 16.47
N LEU A 73 12.38 2.17 17.11
CA LEU A 73 12.50 2.39 18.56
C LEU A 73 12.22 3.85 18.97
N ASN A 74 12.36 4.79 18.04
CA ASN A 74 12.11 6.22 18.25
C ASN A 74 11.08 6.76 17.23
N PRO A 75 9.77 6.49 17.43
CA PRO A 75 8.73 6.95 16.52
C PRO A 75 8.58 8.47 16.59
N ASN A 76 8.43 9.13 15.44
CA ASN A 76 8.17 10.58 15.39
C ASN A 76 6.70 10.91 15.72
N VAL A 77 5.80 9.95 15.50
CA VAL A 77 4.39 10.06 15.89
C VAL A 77 4.15 9.28 17.18
N ALA A 78 4.12 10.01 18.30
CA ALA A 78 3.91 9.48 19.65
C ALA A 78 2.40 9.29 19.96
N MET A 79 1.70 8.51 19.13
CA MET A 79 0.33 8.08 19.39
C MET A 79 0.28 6.59 19.74
N LEU A 80 -0.74 6.19 20.51
CA LEU A 80 -1.01 4.78 20.77
C LEU A 80 -1.31 4.03 19.47
N GLU A 81 -0.83 2.78 19.39
CA GLU A 81 -0.94 1.92 18.20
C GLU A 81 -2.38 1.83 17.67
N GLU A 82 -3.36 1.72 18.57
CA GLU A 82 -4.79 1.59 18.27
C GLU A 82 -5.40 2.83 17.61
N LYS A 83 -4.86 4.02 17.89
CA LYS A 83 -5.39 5.31 17.37
C LYS A 83 -4.76 5.72 16.04
N ILE A 84 -3.79 4.96 15.55
CA ILE A 84 -3.11 5.26 14.29
C ILE A 84 -3.96 4.79 13.11
N ILE A 85 -4.21 5.74 12.21
CA ILE A 85 -4.97 5.60 10.98
C ILE A 85 -3.96 5.81 9.85
N CYS A 86 -3.59 4.76 9.14
CA CYS A 86 -2.77 4.88 7.93
C CYS A 86 -3.67 5.31 6.77
N PRO A 87 -3.26 6.21 5.86
CA PRO A 87 -2.01 6.97 5.82
C PRO A 87 -2.08 8.36 6.48
N THR A 88 -3.21 8.78 7.06
CA THR A 88 -3.38 10.15 7.61
C THR A 88 -2.44 10.47 8.77
N HIS A 89 -2.10 9.48 9.59
CA HIS A 89 -1.14 9.58 10.70
C HIS A 89 0.24 9.00 10.35
N CYS A 90 0.58 8.90 9.06
CA CYS A 90 1.85 8.33 8.61
C CYS A 90 3.01 9.33 8.76
N GLY A 91 4.17 8.86 9.21
CA GLY A 91 5.35 9.69 9.46
C GLY A 91 6.33 9.06 10.45
N LEU A 92 6.65 7.77 10.30
CA LEU A 92 7.40 6.97 11.29
C LEU A 92 6.66 6.83 12.63
N CYS A 93 5.42 6.33 12.57
CA CYS A 93 4.60 6.04 13.75
C CYS A 93 4.97 4.69 14.40
N VAL A 94 4.41 4.39 15.58
CA VAL A 94 4.68 3.12 16.28
C VAL A 94 4.27 1.85 15.49
N LYS A 95 3.33 1.98 14.54
CA LYS A 95 2.94 0.88 13.61
C LYS A 95 3.90 0.72 12.43
N HIS A 96 4.82 1.65 12.22
CA HIS A 96 5.71 1.64 11.07
C HIS A 96 6.75 0.52 11.23
N LYS A 97 6.67 -0.50 10.37
CA LYS A 97 7.57 -1.66 10.39
C LYS A 97 8.66 -1.57 9.33
N SER A 98 8.39 -0.89 8.22
CA SER A 98 9.35 -0.73 7.13
C SER A 98 10.49 0.20 7.55
N HIS A 99 11.71 -0.15 7.16
CA HIS A 99 12.78 0.84 7.04
C HIS A 99 12.60 1.63 5.75
N THR A 100 13.21 2.81 5.64
CA THR A 100 13.20 3.59 4.40
C THR A 100 13.86 2.78 3.27
N GLY A 101 13.04 2.08 2.47
CA GLY A 101 13.53 1.20 1.40
C GLY A 101 14.04 1.96 0.18
N LEU A 102 13.50 3.15 -0.09
CA LEU A 102 13.97 4.06 -1.14
C LEU A 102 13.52 5.50 -0.83
N GLY A 103 14.47 6.36 -0.46
CA GLY A 103 14.22 7.80 -0.24
C GLY A 103 14.39 8.56 -1.54
N ASN A 104 13.30 8.84 -2.24
CA ASN A 104 13.37 9.61 -3.50
C ASN A 104 13.35 11.11 -3.18
N VAL A 105 14.52 11.76 -3.14
CA VAL A 105 14.64 13.22 -2.95
C VAL A 105 14.45 13.91 -4.29
N SER A 106 13.20 14.19 -4.66
CA SER A 106 12.88 14.95 -5.88
C SER A 106 12.72 16.44 -5.54
N ARG A 107 13.54 17.30 -6.15
CA ARG A 107 13.23 18.74 -6.24
C ARG A 107 12.14 18.93 -7.30
N TYR A 108 10.98 19.40 -6.85
CA TYR A 108 9.89 20.04 -7.60
C TYR A 108 9.42 19.40 -8.92
N LYS A 109 8.12 19.02 -8.91
CA LYS A 109 7.25 18.70 -10.06
C LYS A 109 7.57 17.40 -10.83
N GLN A 110 7.25 16.24 -10.25
CA GLN A 110 6.74 15.10 -11.04
C GLN A 110 6.21 14.00 -10.09
N VAL A 111 5.09 14.20 -9.40
CA VAL A 111 4.48 13.14 -8.57
C VAL A 111 3.08 12.82 -9.10
N ARG A 112 3.03 11.99 -10.14
CA ARG A 112 1.77 11.39 -10.63
C ARG A 112 1.81 9.86 -10.75
N SER A 113 2.89 9.18 -10.32
CA SER A 113 2.99 7.72 -10.48
C SER A 113 3.60 6.94 -9.31
N PHE A 114 3.90 7.56 -8.16
CA PHE A 114 4.71 6.89 -7.11
C PHE A 114 3.96 6.44 -5.85
N LEU A 115 2.61 6.53 -5.81
CA LEU A 115 1.85 6.16 -4.61
C LEU A 115 1.60 4.64 -4.45
N LEU A 116 2.13 3.80 -5.33
CA LEU A 116 1.80 2.36 -5.36
C LEU A 116 2.66 1.49 -4.41
N VAL A 117 3.82 1.97 -3.96
CA VAL A 117 4.80 1.13 -3.23
C VAL A 117 4.64 1.21 -1.69
N LEU A 118 3.94 2.22 -1.16
CA LEU A 118 3.94 2.48 0.30
C LEU A 118 2.94 1.65 1.12
N LEU A 119 1.89 1.10 0.51
CA LEU A 119 0.84 0.34 1.24
C LEU A 119 1.21 -1.12 1.53
N LEU A 120 2.20 -1.67 0.82
CA LEU A 120 2.48 -3.10 0.83
C LEU A 120 3.23 -3.60 2.06
N LEU A 121 3.79 -2.69 2.86
CA LEU A 121 4.66 -3.02 3.99
C LEU A 121 3.95 -2.96 5.35
N CYS A 122 2.64 -2.66 5.39
CA CYS A 122 1.92 -2.46 6.66
C CYS A 122 1.09 -3.68 7.12
N GLU A 123 0.85 -4.67 6.27
CA GLU A 123 -0.01 -5.80 6.63
C GLU A 123 0.78 -7.05 7.03
N GLY A 124 0.97 -7.15 8.34
CA GLY A 124 1.36 -8.37 9.03
C GLY A 124 0.62 -8.44 10.35
N LYS A 125 -0.64 -8.87 10.28
CA LYS A 125 -1.29 -9.69 11.30
C LYS A 125 -1.75 -10.96 10.60
#